data_AF-A0A0Q4P475-F1
#
_entry.id   AF-A0A0Q4P475-F1
#
_cell.length_a   1.000
_cell.length_b   1.000
_cell.length_c   1.000
_cell.angle_alpha   90.00
_cell.angle_beta   90.00
_cell.angle_gamma   90.00
#
_symmetry.space_group_name_H-M   'P 1'
#
loop_
_entity.id
_entity.type
_entity.pdbx_description
1 polymer ?
#
loop_
_entity_poly.entity_id
_entity_poly.type
_entity_poly.pdbx_seq_one_letter_code
_entity_poly.pdbx_strand_id
1 'polypeptide(L)'
;MLQIALILLLIGGGWTLLTRKKVTRERDALTLRRVDAYIETIRRERRNADLVAMSDSELRDLLHAGARNYRVASEKRTWFLLGVGGVTLFSAIAIASHDGWRGFGIAMLVGAIAAYGLNEFLARRARAPLERHGIDVERLIVE
;
A
#
# COMPACT_ATOMS: atom_id res chain seq x y z
N MET A 1 0.31 32.55 4.51
CA MET A 1 0.16 31.19 5.08
C MET A 1 -0.25 30.15 4.04
N LEU A 2 -1.35 30.35 3.29
CA LEU A 2 -1.88 29.37 2.32
C LEU A 2 -0.88 28.98 1.21
N GLN A 3 -0.09 29.93 0.72
CA GLN A 3 0.96 29.69 -0.28
C GLN A 3 2.10 28.79 0.23
N ILE A 4 2.49 28.92 1.50
CA ILE A 4 3.60 28.14 2.09
C ILE A 4 3.19 26.67 2.27
N ALA A 5 1.95 26.43 2.69
CA ALA A 5 1.40 25.07 2.80
C ALA A 5 1.32 24.37 1.42
N LEU A 6 0.93 25.10 0.38
CA LEU A 6 0.86 24.60 -0.99
C LEU A 6 2.24 24.23 -1.56
N ILE A 7 3.24 25.06 -1.26
CA ILE A 7 4.65 24.82 -1.65
C ILE A 7 5.19 23.58 -0.95
N LEU A 8 4.93 23.40 0.35
CA LEU A 8 5.36 22.20 1.08
C LEU A 8 4.70 20.92 0.56
N LEU A 9 3.43 20.98 0.18
CA LEU A 9 2.69 19.86 -0.40
C LEU A 9 3.24 19.48 -1.78
N LEU A 10 3.60 20.47 -2.61
CA LEU A 10 4.25 20.26 -3.91
C LEU A 10 5.66 19.69 -3.77
N ILE A 11 6.44 20.16 -2.79
CA ILE A 11 7.79 19.65 -2.55
C ILE A 11 7.75 18.21 -2.02
N GLY A 12 6.87 17.92 -1.05
CA GLY A 12 6.69 16.57 -0.51
C GLY A 12 6.15 15.59 -1.57
N GLY A 13 5.13 16.00 -2.32
CA GLY A 13 4.57 15.19 -3.41
C GLY A 13 5.55 14.97 -4.57
N GLY A 14 6.27 16.02 -4.98
CA GLY A 14 7.27 15.96 -6.04
C GLY A 14 8.50 15.12 -5.69
N TRP A 15 9.01 15.24 -4.47
CA TRP A 15 10.14 14.43 -3.99
C TRP A 15 9.81 12.94 -3.93
N THR A 16 8.61 12.61 -3.45
CA THR A 16 8.11 11.23 -3.36
C THR A 16 7.97 10.58 -4.75
N LEU A 17 7.61 11.37 -5.77
CA LEU A 17 7.51 10.92 -7.15
C LEU A 17 8.88 10.64 -7.80
N LEU A 18 9.89 11.44 -7.48
CA LEU A 18 11.22 11.37 -8.11
C LEU A 18 12.07 10.19 -7.60
N THR A 19 12.02 9.88 -6.31
CA THR A 19 12.81 8.78 -5.71
C THR A 19 12.25 7.38 -6.05
N ARG A 20 10.99 7.33 -6.49
CA ARG A 20 10.20 6.12 -6.75
C ARG A 20 10.78 5.17 -7.80
N LYS A 21 11.28 5.72 -8.92
CA LYS A 21 11.68 4.91 -10.08
C LYS A 21 12.92 4.03 -9.82
N LYS A 22 13.87 4.50 -9.00
CA LYS A 22 15.07 3.74 -8.62
C LYS A 22 14.72 2.56 -7.71
N VAL A 23 13.90 2.80 -6.69
CA VAL A 23 13.51 1.80 -5.69
C VAL A 23 12.69 0.65 -6.31
N THR A 24 11.85 0.94 -7.31
CA THR A 24 11.02 -0.09 -7.95
C THR A 24 11.79 -1.16 -8.71
N ARG A 25 12.93 -0.82 -9.36
CA ARG A 25 13.70 -1.80 -10.17
C ARG A 25 14.48 -2.78 -9.32
N GLU A 26 15.07 -2.33 -8.21
CA GLU A 26 15.81 -3.21 -7.29
C GLU A 26 14.86 -4.20 -6.59
N ARG A 27 13.64 -3.76 -6.26
CA ARG A 27 12.61 -4.61 -5.63
C ARG A 27 12.05 -5.69 -6.55
N ASP A 28 11.97 -5.45 -7.86
CA ASP A 28 11.49 -6.44 -8.84
C ASP A 28 12.43 -7.66 -8.93
N ALA A 29 13.75 -7.44 -8.92
CA ALA A 29 14.74 -8.52 -8.94
C ALA A 29 14.72 -9.36 -7.65
N LEU A 30 14.46 -8.73 -6.50
CA LEU A 30 14.31 -9.43 -5.21
C LEU A 30 13.02 -10.23 -5.13
N THR A 31 11.93 -9.74 -5.74
CA THR A 31 10.64 -10.44 -5.76
C THR A 31 10.76 -11.78 -6.52
N LEU A 32 11.48 -11.80 -7.64
CA LEU A 32 11.75 -13.02 -8.42
C LEU A 32 12.46 -14.12 -7.61
N ARG A 33 13.56 -13.76 -6.92
CA ARG A 33 14.31 -14.73 -6.09
C ARG A 33 13.48 -15.30 -4.94
N ARG A 34 12.49 -14.56 -4.44
CA ARG A 34 11.65 -14.98 -3.31
C ARG A 34 10.51 -15.89 -3.71
N VAL A 35 9.94 -15.70 -4.89
CA VAL A 35 8.93 -16.61 -5.41
C VAL A 35 9.49 -18.03 -5.46
N ASP A 36 10.72 -18.19 -5.94
CA ASP A 36 11.39 -19.50 -6.00
C ASP A 36 11.61 -20.10 -4.60
N ALA A 37 12.08 -19.32 -3.62
CA ALA A 37 12.23 -19.78 -2.23
C ALA A 37 10.89 -20.14 -1.56
N TYR A 38 9.82 -19.45 -1.93
CA TYR A 38 8.50 -19.71 -1.38
C TYR A 38 7.86 -20.97 -1.97
N ILE A 39 8.10 -21.26 -3.26
CA ILE A 39 7.71 -22.53 -3.89
C ILE A 39 8.35 -23.70 -3.13
N GLU A 40 9.66 -23.63 -2.85
CA GLU A 40 10.37 -24.67 -2.10
C GLU A 40 9.75 -24.88 -0.70
N THR A 41 9.37 -23.78 -0.04
CA THR A 41 8.73 -23.83 1.28
C THR A 41 7.34 -24.45 1.22
N ILE A 42 6.52 -24.11 0.22
CA ILE A 42 5.18 -24.71 0.01
C ILE A 42 5.31 -26.22 -0.23
N ARG A 43 6.29 -26.65 -1.04
CA ARG A 43 6.56 -28.07 -1.32
C ARG A 43 7.02 -28.82 -0.07
N ARG A 44 7.78 -28.17 0.81
CA ARG A 44 8.29 -28.74 2.06
C ARG A 44 7.21 -28.83 3.15
N GLU A 45 6.46 -27.75 3.37
CA GLU A 45 5.47 -27.67 4.45
C GLU A 45 4.15 -28.38 4.07
N ARG A 46 3.84 -28.50 2.78
CA ARG A 46 2.61 -29.13 2.23
C ARG A 46 1.31 -28.70 2.93
N ARG A 47 1.28 -27.46 3.42
CA ARG A 47 0.22 -26.97 4.31
C ARG A 47 -1.11 -26.68 3.61
N ASN A 48 -1.08 -26.50 2.29
CA ASN A 48 -2.26 -26.22 1.48
C ASN A 48 -2.31 -27.20 0.29
N ALA A 49 -3.29 -28.10 0.29
CA ALA A 49 -3.43 -29.16 -0.70
C ALA A 49 -3.59 -28.62 -2.12
N ASP A 50 -4.31 -27.51 -2.29
CA ASP A 50 -4.56 -26.90 -3.60
C ASP A 50 -3.27 -26.35 -4.21
N LEU A 51 -2.44 -25.65 -3.42
CA LEU A 51 -1.15 -25.13 -3.87
C LEU A 51 -0.14 -26.25 -4.16
N VAL A 52 -0.22 -27.36 -3.43
CA VAL A 52 0.63 -28.54 -3.64
C VAL A 52 0.20 -29.32 -4.89
N ALA A 53 -1.08 -29.30 -5.26
CA ALA A 53 -1.57 -29.97 -6.46
C ALA A 53 -1.18 -29.24 -7.76
N MET A 54 -0.91 -27.94 -7.70
CA MET A 54 -0.50 -27.14 -8.87
C MET A 54 0.89 -27.54 -9.39
N SER A 55 1.11 -27.40 -10.70
CA SER A 55 2.45 -27.51 -11.29
C SER A 55 3.34 -26.35 -10.86
N ASP A 56 4.67 -26.53 -10.90
CA ASP A 56 5.61 -25.46 -10.51
C ASP A 56 5.46 -24.21 -11.38
N SER A 57 5.14 -24.37 -12.68
CA SER A 57 4.85 -23.24 -13.58
C SER A 57 3.59 -22.48 -13.16
N GLU A 58 2.50 -23.18 -12.87
CA GLU A 58 1.23 -22.54 -12.47
C GLU A 58 1.37 -21.86 -11.11
N LEU A 59 2.08 -22.50 -10.16
CA LEU A 59 2.33 -21.92 -8.84
C LEU A 59 3.18 -20.66 -8.96
N ARG A 60 4.22 -20.67 -9.79
CA ARG A 60 5.08 -19.51 -10.04
C ARG A 60 4.31 -18.35 -10.65
N ASP A 61 3.46 -18.63 -11.64
CA ASP A 61 2.61 -17.61 -12.27
C ASP A 61 1.60 -17.02 -11.29
N LEU A 62 0.95 -17.86 -10.47
CA LEU A 62 0.04 -17.41 -9.42
C LEU A 62 0.74 -16.48 -8.41
N LEU A 63 1.92 -16.88 -7.93
CA LEU A 63 2.70 -16.10 -6.96
C LEU A 63 3.21 -14.79 -7.57
N HIS A 64 3.65 -14.79 -8.83
CA HIS A 64 4.05 -13.57 -9.54
C HIS A 64 2.87 -12.62 -9.75
N ALA A 65 1.74 -13.13 -10.24
CA ALA A 65 0.53 -12.35 -10.42
C ALA A 65 0.03 -11.79 -9.09
N GLY A 66 0.07 -12.60 -8.03
CA GLY A 66 -0.27 -12.23 -6.66
C GLY A 66 0.61 -11.10 -6.12
N ALA A 67 1.93 -11.25 -6.21
CA ALA A 67 2.90 -10.24 -5.80
C ALA A 67 2.70 -8.92 -6.54
N ARG A 68 2.54 -8.99 -7.87
CA ARG A 68 2.33 -7.83 -8.73
C ARG A 68 1.03 -7.10 -8.39
N ASN A 69 -0.07 -7.85 -8.24
CA ASN A 69 -1.37 -7.27 -7.90
C ASN A 69 -1.37 -6.63 -6.51
N TYR A 70 -0.75 -7.28 -5.53
CA TYR A 70 -0.60 -6.70 -4.20
C TYR A 70 0.22 -5.40 -4.23
N ARG A 71 1.32 -5.38 -4.98
CA ARG A 71 2.12 -4.17 -5.15
C ARG A 71 1.31 -3.04 -5.78
N VAL A 72 0.58 -3.31 -6.86
CA VAL A 72 -0.27 -2.30 -7.51
C VAL A 72 -1.37 -1.81 -6.54
N ALA A 73 -1.95 -2.70 -5.74
CA ALA A 73 -2.95 -2.34 -4.74
C ALA A 73 -2.35 -1.47 -3.62
N SER A 74 -1.17 -1.84 -3.10
CA SER A 74 -0.43 -1.05 -2.11
C SER A 74 -0.04 0.33 -2.65
N GLU A 75 0.37 0.39 -3.91
CA GLU A 75 0.71 1.62 -4.59
C GLU A 75 -0.50 2.55 -4.74
N LYS A 76 -1.63 2.01 -5.18
CA LYS A 76 -2.92 2.74 -5.25
C LYS A 76 -3.37 3.19 -3.86
N ARG A 77 -3.19 2.36 -2.82
CA ARG A 77 -3.47 2.72 -1.43
C ARG A 77 -2.71 3.96 -1.01
N THR A 78 -1.40 4.01 -1.27
CA THR A 78 -0.58 5.20 -0.93
C THR A 78 -1.12 6.46 -1.63
N TRP A 79 -1.48 6.38 -2.91
CA TRP A 79 -2.07 7.51 -3.63
C TRP A 79 -3.43 7.95 -3.06
N PHE A 80 -4.29 7.00 -2.71
CA PHE A 80 -5.56 7.30 -2.05
C PHE A 80 -5.35 8.01 -0.72
N LEU A 81 -4.41 7.55 0.11
CA LEU A 81 -4.11 8.16 1.40
C LEU A 81 -3.52 9.56 1.26
N LEU A 82 -2.64 9.77 0.28
CA LEU A 82 -2.15 11.11 -0.05
C LEU A 82 -3.28 12.05 -0.48
N GLY A 83 -4.22 11.55 -1.30
CA GLY A 83 -5.42 12.31 -1.69
C GLY A 83 -6.30 12.68 -0.50
N VAL A 84 -6.59 11.73 0.40
CA VAL A 84 -7.36 11.99 1.63
C VAL A 84 -6.64 12.97 2.54
N GLY A 85 -5.31 12.86 2.69
CA GLY A 85 -4.51 13.81 3.45
C GLY A 85 -4.60 15.23 2.87
N GLY A 86 -4.51 15.36 1.55
CA GLY A 86 -4.66 16.65 0.85
C GLY A 86 -6.04 17.28 1.05
N VAL A 87 -7.11 16.50 0.88
CA VAL A 87 -8.49 16.97 1.12
C VAL A 87 -8.69 17.37 2.58
N THR A 88 -8.22 16.55 3.53
CA THR A 88 -8.30 16.84 4.97
C THR A 88 -7.65 18.16 5.30
N LEU A 89 -6.43 18.39 4.82
CA LEU A 89 -5.70 19.63 5.08
C LEU A 89 -6.42 20.84 4.49
N PHE A 90 -6.92 20.74 3.25
CA PHE A 90 -7.65 21.82 2.61
C PHE A 90 -8.94 22.16 3.37
N SER A 91 -9.72 21.15 3.75
CA SER A 91 -10.93 21.31 4.57
C SER A 91 -10.62 21.90 5.93
N ALA A 92 -9.54 21.47 6.59
CA ALA A 92 -9.14 22.01 7.89
C ALA A 92 -8.77 23.49 7.82
N ILE A 93 -8.06 23.91 6.76
CA ILE A 93 -7.72 25.32 6.53
C ILE A 93 -8.98 26.16 6.29
N ALA A 94 -9.92 25.67 5.48
CA ALA A 94 -11.18 26.35 5.21
C ALA A 94 -12.05 26.48 6.48
N ILE A 95 -12.10 25.44 7.32
CA ILE A 95 -12.82 25.51 8.59
C ILE A 95 -12.11 26.47 9.57
N ALA A 96 -10.78 26.48 9.57
CA ALA A 96 -9.99 27.37 10.41
C ALA A 96 -10.27 28.86 10.14
N SER A 97 -10.63 29.24 8.91
CA SER A 97 -10.97 30.64 8.61
C SER A 97 -12.29 31.10 9.23
N HIS A 98 -13.14 30.17 9.67
CA HIS A 98 -14.42 30.48 10.33
C HIS A 98 -14.37 30.24 11.84
N ASP A 99 -13.85 29.08 12.28
CA ASP A 99 -13.89 28.61 13.67
C ASP A 99 -12.53 28.65 14.37
N GLY A 100 -11.53 29.27 13.74
CA GLY A 100 -10.18 29.39 14.26
C GLY A 100 -9.48 28.05 14.52
N TRP A 101 -8.58 28.04 15.50
CA TRP A 101 -7.72 26.86 15.77
C TRP A 101 -8.51 25.64 16.28
N ARG A 102 -9.67 25.86 16.91
CA ARG A 102 -10.55 24.77 17.37
C ARG A 102 -11.14 24.01 16.19
N GLY A 103 -11.72 24.70 15.21
CA GLY A 103 -12.27 24.09 14.01
C GLY A 103 -11.21 23.35 13.18
N PHE A 104 -10.01 23.95 13.06
CA PHE A 104 -8.85 23.29 12.45
C PHE A 104 -8.53 21.95 13.11
N GLY A 105 -8.40 21.94 14.44
CA GLY A 105 -8.05 20.74 15.20
C GLY A 105 -9.09 19.63 15.06
N ILE A 106 -10.37 19.97 15.10
CA ILE A 106 -11.47 19.00 14.92
C ILE A 106 -11.43 18.41 13.50
N ALA A 107 -11.28 19.25 12.48
CA ALA A 107 -11.21 18.80 11.09
C ALA A 107 -10.02 17.86 10.83
N MET A 108 -8.85 18.20 11.38
CA MET A 108 -7.66 17.35 11.31
C MET A 108 -7.87 16.01 12.03
N LEU A 109 -8.50 16.02 13.21
CA LEU A 109 -8.79 14.79 13.95
C LEU A 109 -9.74 13.86 13.18
N VAL A 110 -10.83 14.41 12.63
CA VAL A 110 -11.78 13.65 11.81
C VAL A 110 -11.09 13.06 10.59
N GLY A 111 -10.30 13.86 9.88
CA GLY A 111 -9.56 13.39 8.72
C GLY A 111 -8.52 12.32 9.06
N ALA A 112 -7.84 12.42 10.22
CA ALA A 112 -6.91 11.40 10.70
C ALA A 112 -7.61 10.07 10.98
N ILE A 113 -8.78 10.09 11.63
CA ILE A 113 -9.60 8.89 11.87
C ILE A 113 -10.05 8.26 10.55
N ALA A 114 -10.53 9.08 9.61
CA ALA A 114 -10.95 8.62 8.29
C ALA A 114 -9.79 8.02 7.49
N ALA A 115 -8.62 8.68 7.49
CA ALA A 115 -7.42 8.18 6.83
C ALA A 115 -6.93 6.85 7.43
N TYR A 116 -6.98 6.71 8.75
CA TYR A 116 -6.66 5.46 9.44
C TYR A 116 -7.61 4.33 9.02
N GLY A 117 -8.93 4.57 9.09
CA GLY A 117 -9.93 3.57 8.68
C GLY A 117 -9.78 3.16 7.21
N LEU A 118 -9.51 4.12 6.33
CA LEU A 118 -9.28 3.85 4.92
C LEU A 118 -7.99 3.07 4.69
N ASN A 119 -6.89 3.42 5.37
CA ASN A 119 -5.62 2.70 5.28
C ASN A 119 -5.81 1.23 5.63
N GLU A 120 -6.49 0.98 6.74
CA GLU A 120 -6.74 -0.36 7.26
C GLU A 120 -7.65 -1.17 6.32
N PHE A 121 -8.75 -0.57 5.85
CA PHE A 121 -9.64 -1.20 4.87
C PHE A 121 -8.91 -1.59 3.58
N LEU A 122 -8.12 -0.67 3.03
CA LEU A 122 -7.37 -0.90 1.80
C LEU A 122 -6.25 -1.94 2.00
N ALA A 123 -5.61 -1.97 3.17
CA ALA A 123 -4.62 -2.97 3.52
C ALA A 123 -5.23 -4.37 3.52
N ARG A 124 -6.35 -4.58 4.23
CA ARG A 124 -7.06 -5.87 4.27
C ARG A 124 -7.54 -6.29 2.88
N ARG A 125 -8.12 -5.35 2.12
CA ARG A 125 -8.60 -5.62 0.76
C ARG A 125 -7.46 -6.06 -0.19
N ALA A 126 -6.25 -5.53 -0.01
CA ALA A 126 -5.10 -5.94 -0.80
C ALA A 126 -4.62 -7.36 -0.46
N ARG A 127 -4.72 -7.77 0.82
CA ARG A 127 -4.31 -9.10 1.30
C ARG A 127 -5.33 -10.20 0.99
N ALA A 128 -6.63 -9.88 1.04
CA ALA A 128 -7.72 -10.85 0.93
C ALA A 128 -7.63 -11.82 -0.28
N PRO A 129 -7.22 -11.41 -1.49
CA PRO A 129 -7.06 -12.34 -2.61
C PRO A 129 -5.97 -13.39 -2.36
N LEU A 130 -4.86 -13.01 -1.73
CA LEU A 130 -3.75 -13.92 -1.42
C LEU A 130 -4.14 -14.88 -0.29
N GLU A 131 -4.77 -14.35 0.76
CA GLU A 131 -5.27 -15.15 1.89
C GLU A 131 -6.30 -16.20 1.46
N ARG A 132 -7.17 -15.88 0.49
CA ARG A 132 -8.12 -16.85 -0.08
C ARG A 132 -7.46 -18.03 -0.78
N HIS A 133 -6.27 -17.83 -1.36
CA HIS A 133 -5.48 -18.92 -1.95
C HIS A 133 -4.55 -19.58 -0.92
N GLY A 134 -4.68 -19.23 0.36
CA GLY A 134 -3.82 -19.71 1.45
C GLY A 134 -2.36 -19.26 1.30
N ILE A 135 -2.13 -18.17 0.58
CA ILE A 135 -0.81 -17.59 0.37
C ILE A 135 -0.50 -16.59 1.50
N ASP A 136 0.65 -16.78 2.12
CA ASP A 136 1.16 -15.90 3.17
C ASP A 136 1.86 -14.68 2.54
N VAL A 137 1.24 -13.51 2.66
CA VAL A 137 1.71 -12.25 2.07
C VAL A 137 3.04 -11.80 2.67
N GLU A 138 3.28 -12.09 3.96
CA GLU A 138 4.50 -11.68 4.66
C GLU A 138 5.72 -12.46 4.18
N ARG A 139 5.52 -13.67 3.65
CA ARG A 139 6.58 -14.46 3.02
C ARG A 139 6.90 -14.02 1.59
N LEU A 140 5.94 -13.35 0.93
CA LEU A 140 6.08 -12.86 -0.43
C LEU A 140 6.80 -11.50 -0.52
N ILE A 141 6.81 -10.69 0.56
CA ILE A 141 7.22 -9.29 0.53
C ILE A 141 8.01 -8.93 1.79
N VAL A 142 9.07 -8.13 1.67
CA VAL A 142 9.77 -7.50 2.80
C VAL A 142 9.68 -6.00 2.57
N GLU A 143 9.41 -5.27 3.65
CA GLU A 143 9.28 -3.81 3.70
C GLU A 143 10.47 -3.07 3.08
#